data_AF-A0A9R1FVC4-F1
#
_entry.id   AF-A0A9R1FVC4-F1
#
_cell.length_a   1.000
_cell.length_b   1.000
_cell.length_c   1.000
_cell.angle_alpha   90.00
_cell.angle_beta   90.00
_cell.angle_gamma   90.00
#
_symmetry.space_group_name_H-M   'P 1'
#
loop_
_entity.id
_entity.type
_entity.pdbx_description
1 polymer ?
#
loop_
_entity_poly.entity_id
_entity_poly.type
_entity_poly.pdbx_seq_one_letter_code
_entity_poly.pdbx_strand_id
1 'polypeptide(L)'
;MAWPVLQQLLLIAAATTAAASSSATTPDGPAPWPEQFHAVLFTNLTNVSIASTGPPLRLHDLYYDWPRRRNLNLIRHQLSGDPLYDVEWNNGTTFYFDSATCRTQQVPVGVLPPGWLADGGAVYLGRETTGGIDCRVWGKADFILYYEDALTGRPVRWNFLDVTGLQQFVMSFEVGVVLEDDDQWQAPAHCFLDEAAHGTNEDDDHLDEWQAAMLFRKLAGAAAAY
;
A
#
# COMPACT_ATOMS: atom_id res chain seq x y z
N MET A 1 -1.16 -91.04 -4.16
CA MET A 1 -2.43 -90.29 -4.01
C MET A 1 -2.10 -89.04 -3.23
N ALA A 2 -1.93 -87.92 -3.93
CA ALA A 2 -1.41 -86.66 -3.40
C ALA A 2 -2.54 -85.70 -3.01
N TRP A 3 -2.38 -85.05 -1.86
CA TRP A 3 -2.96 -83.75 -1.44
C TRP A 3 -2.54 -82.65 -2.49
N PRO A 4 -3.03 -81.39 -2.56
CA PRO A 4 -3.71 -80.63 -1.50
C PRO A 4 -4.65 -79.43 -1.90
N VAL A 5 -5.16 -78.72 -0.88
CA VAL A 5 -5.39 -77.25 -0.77
C VAL A 5 -6.44 -76.54 -1.67
N LEU A 6 -7.41 -75.89 -1.03
CA LEU A 6 -7.97 -74.61 -1.47
C LEU A 6 -8.00 -73.62 -0.28
N GLN A 7 -6.98 -72.77 -0.21
CA GLN A 7 -6.99 -71.52 0.57
C GLN A 7 -7.36 -70.38 -0.39
N GLN A 8 -8.46 -69.68 -0.10
CA GLN A 8 -8.83 -68.45 -0.80
C GLN A 8 -7.97 -67.29 -0.28
N LEU A 9 -7.12 -66.71 -1.13
CA LEU A 9 -6.49 -65.41 -0.88
C LEU A 9 -7.34 -64.30 -1.52
N LEU A 10 -7.86 -63.42 -0.68
CA LEU A 10 -8.46 -62.14 -1.08
C LEU A 10 -7.32 -61.10 -1.14
N LEU A 11 -6.93 -60.69 -2.35
CA LEU A 11 -5.97 -59.60 -2.57
C LEU A 11 -6.71 -58.26 -2.54
N ILE A 12 -6.55 -57.50 -1.45
CA ILE A 12 -6.97 -56.10 -1.37
C ILE A 12 -5.83 -55.25 -1.97
N ALA A 13 -6.05 -54.69 -3.16
CA ALA A 13 -5.14 -53.72 -3.75
C ALA A 13 -5.33 -52.37 -3.06
N ALA A 14 -4.42 -52.01 -2.14
CA ALA A 14 -4.32 -50.66 -1.61
C ALA A 14 -3.68 -49.76 -2.67
N ALA A 15 -4.51 -49.02 -3.41
CA ALA A 15 -4.03 -47.94 -4.27
C ALA A 15 -3.61 -46.76 -3.38
N THR A 16 -2.33 -46.69 -3.05
CA THR A 16 -1.71 -45.50 -2.47
C THR A 16 -1.62 -44.42 -3.55
N THR A 17 -2.63 -43.55 -3.63
CA THR A 17 -2.49 -42.26 -4.30
C THR A 17 -1.50 -41.42 -3.51
N ALA A 18 -0.23 -41.45 -3.92
CA ALA A 18 0.75 -40.47 -3.48
C ALA A 18 0.27 -39.10 -3.98
N ALA A 19 -0.31 -38.31 -3.08
CA ALA A 19 -0.49 -36.89 -3.32
C ALA A 19 0.90 -36.31 -3.56
N ALA A 20 1.19 -35.89 -4.79
CA ALA A 20 2.36 -35.10 -5.08
C ALA A 20 2.21 -33.79 -4.31
N SER A 21 2.87 -33.70 -3.15
CA SER A 21 3.09 -32.43 -2.49
C SER A 21 3.91 -31.59 -3.45
N SER A 22 3.24 -30.72 -4.21
CA SER A 22 3.87 -29.60 -4.89
C SER A 22 4.56 -28.80 -3.80
N SER A 23 5.87 -28.97 -3.66
CA SER A 23 6.71 -28.11 -2.86
C SER A 23 6.49 -26.70 -3.38
N ALA A 24 5.68 -25.91 -2.67
CA ALA A 24 5.47 -24.52 -3.01
C ALA A 24 6.83 -23.84 -2.86
N THR A 25 7.51 -23.64 -3.98
CA THR A 25 8.75 -22.86 -4.04
C THR A 25 8.43 -21.49 -3.47
N THR A 26 9.18 -21.08 -2.45
CA THR A 26 9.10 -19.73 -1.92
C THR A 26 9.28 -18.75 -3.09
N PRO A 27 8.38 -17.76 -3.27
CA PRO A 27 8.49 -16.82 -4.38
C PRO A 27 9.82 -16.04 -4.32
N ASP A 28 10.41 -15.75 -5.48
CA ASP A 28 11.70 -15.05 -5.60
C ASP A 28 11.66 -13.59 -5.07
N GLY A 29 10.47 -13.04 -4.88
CA GLY A 29 10.23 -11.69 -4.36
C GLY A 29 8.83 -11.18 -4.75
N PRO A 30 8.42 -10.02 -4.21
CA PRO A 30 7.23 -9.33 -4.68
C PRO A 30 7.47 -8.72 -6.07
N ALA A 31 6.40 -8.52 -6.84
CA ALA A 31 6.51 -7.84 -8.13
C ALA A 31 6.86 -6.34 -7.92
N PRO A 32 7.77 -5.77 -8.73
CA PRO A 32 7.99 -4.33 -8.73
C PRO A 32 6.73 -3.60 -9.19
N TRP A 33 6.53 -2.38 -8.71
CA TRP A 33 5.47 -1.53 -9.22
C TRP A 33 5.73 -1.14 -10.67
N PRO A 34 4.69 -1.00 -11.50
CA PRO A 34 4.84 -0.37 -12.80
C PRO A 34 5.33 1.09 -12.66
N GLU A 35 6.04 1.60 -13.66
CA GLU A 35 6.51 2.99 -13.64
C GLU A 35 5.37 4.02 -13.61
N GLN A 36 4.21 3.66 -14.15
CA GLN A 36 3.03 4.51 -14.20
C GLN A 36 1.78 3.66 -13.98
N PHE A 37 0.86 4.12 -13.14
CA PHE A 37 -0.45 3.51 -12.97
C PHE A 37 -1.46 4.47 -12.35
N HIS A 38 -2.73 4.13 -12.54
CA HIS A 38 -3.85 4.66 -11.76
C HIS A 38 -4.43 3.55 -10.87
N ALA A 39 -4.75 3.87 -9.62
CA ALA A 39 -5.41 2.93 -8.72
C ALA A 39 -6.51 3.62 -7.92
N VAL A 40 -7.69 2.99 -7.84
CA VAL A 40 -8.73 3.42 -6.89
C VAL A 40 -8.53 2.66 -5.59
N LEU A 41 -8.33 3.38 -4.50
CA LEU A 41 -8.09 2.81 -3.18
C LEU A 41 -9.27 3.10 -2.24
N PHE A 42 -9.70 2.08 -1.50
CA PHE A 42 -10.49 2.28 -0.29
C PHE A 42 -9.56 2.29 0.91
N THR A 43 -9.51 3.41 1.61
CA THR A 43 -8.68 3.59 2.79
C THR A 43 -9.53 3.56 4.05
N ASN A 44 -9.08 2.78 5.03
CA ASN A 44 -9.63 2.70 6.37
C ASN A 44 -8.52 3.00 7.38
N LEU A 45 -8.66 4.11 8.11
CA LEU A 45 -7.83 4.40 9.27
C LEU A 45 -8.45 3.77 10.51
N THR A 46 -7.75 2.80 11.09
CA THR A 46 -8.22 2.13 12.31
C THR A 46 -7.98 2.96 13.57
N ASN A 47 -7.10 3.97 13.50
CA ASN A 47 -6.93 4.97 14.55
C ASN A 47 -6.86 6.36 13.92
N VAL A 48 -7.66 7.29 14.43
CA VAL A 48 -7.72 8.68 13.92
C VAL A 48 -6.96 9.57 14.89
N SER A 49 -5.90 10.21 14.41
CA SER A 49 -5.21 11.32 15.08
C SER A 49 -5.37 12.61 14.27
N ILE A 50 -4.97 13.78 14.78
CA ILE A 50 -5.08 15.03 14.01
C ILE A 50 -4.15 15.00 12.78
N ALA A 51 -3.12 14.15 12.79
CA ALA A 51 -2.27 13.90 11.63
C ALA A 51 -3.04 13.23 10.47
N SER A 52 -4.20 12.63 10.76
CA SER A 52 -5.11 12.08 9.75
C SER A 52 -5.79 13.21 9.00
N THR A 53 -5.57 13.28 7.69
CA THR A 53 -6.30 14.21 6.82
C THR A 53 -7.75 13.76 6.65
N GLY A 54 -8.62 14.28 7.52
CA GLY A 54 -10.06 14.08 7.46
C GLY A 54 -10.55 12.71 7.95
N PRO A 55 -11.81 12.36 7.63
CA PRO A 55 -12.48 11.15 8.09
C PRO A 55 -11.70 9.83 7.83
N PRO A 56 -11.88 8.81 8.69
CA PRO A 56 -11.14 7.54 8.62
C PRO A 56 -11.42 6.71 7.38
N LEU A 57 -12.65 6.77 6.85
CA LEU A 57 -13.05 6.07 5.64
C LEU A 57 -13.07 7.03 4.46
N ARG A 58 -12.33 6.68 3.40
CA ARG A 58 -12.17 7.54 2.23
C ARG A 58 -11.75 6.77 0.99
N LEU A 59 -12.11 7.30 -0.18
CA LEU A 59 -11.65 6.80 -1.47
C LEU A 59 -10.51 7.67 -1.98
N HIS A 60 -9.54 7.06 -2.65
CA HIS A 60 -8.42 7.75 -3.28
C HIS A 60 -8.38 7.36 -4.74
N ASP A 61 -8.24 8.32 -5.65
CA ASP A 61 -7.61 8.03 -6.94
C ASP A 61 -6.12 8.30 -6.79
N LEU A 62 -5.31 7.25 -6.86
CA LEU A 62 -3.86 7.31 -6.83
C LEU A 62 -3.34 7.34 -8.25
N TYR A 63 -2.74 8.45 -8.65
CA TYR A 63 -1.96 8.59 -9.88
C TYR A 63 -0.47 8.55 -9.55
N TYR A 64 0.19 7.50 -10.00
CA TYR A 64 1.62 7.30 -9.80
C TYR A 64 2.36 7.53 -11.12
N ASP A 65 3.33 8.45 -11.14
CA ASP A 65 4.11 8.80 -12.34
C ASP A 65 5.61 8.88 -11.99
N TRP A 66 6.28 7.72 -11.96
CA TRP A 66 7.69 7.62 -11.63
C TRP A 66 8.63 8.33 -12.60
N PRO A 67 8.45 8.27 -13.94
CA PRO A 67 9.29 9.01 -14.86
C PRO A 67 9.34 10.51 -14.55
N ARG A 68 8.22 11.08 -14.09
CA ARG A 68 8.11 12.49 -13.66
C ARG A 68 8.27 12.70 -12.16
N ARG A 69 8.54 11.63 -11.39
CA ARG A 69 8.89 11.70 -9.96
C ARG A 69 7.81 12.35 -9.10
N ARG A 70 6.55 12.06 -9.42
CA ARG A 70 5.36 12.64 -8.79
C ARG A 70 4.30 11.59 -8.48
N ASN A 71 3.57 11.82 -7.40
CA ASN A 71 2.47 10.98 -6.94
C ASN A 71 1.31 11.88 -6.49
N LEU A 72 0.08 11.55 -6.87
CA LEU A 72 -1.11 12.31 -6.50
C LEU A 72 -2.17 11.36 -5.96
N ASN A 73 -2.61 11.59 -4.72
CA ASN A 73 -3.85 11.02 -4.20
C ASN A 73 -4.96 12.08 -4.26
N LEU A 74 -6.02 11.82 -5.03
CA LEU A 74 -7.27 12.57 -4.97
C LEU A 74 -8.21 11.93 -3.95
N ILE A 75 -8.26 12.51 -2.76
CA ILE A 75 -8.92 11.95 -1.60
C ILE A 75 -10.37 12.46 -1.53
N ARG A 76 -11.32 11.53 -1.63
CA ARG A 76 -12.75 11.80 -1.53
C ARG A 76 -13.34 11.25 -0.23
N HIS A 77 -14.01 12.14 0.51
CA HIS A 77 -14.81 11.79 1.68
C HIS A 77 -16.28 11.63 1.29
N GLN A 78 -17.02 10.74 1.97
CA GLN A 78 -18.38 10.34 1.57
C GLN A 78 -19.40 11.48 1.46
N LEU A 79 -19.14 12.65 2.05
CA LEU A 79 -20.04 13.81 2.07
C LEU A 79 -19.38 15.13 1.67
N SER A 80 -18.13 15.10 1.18
CA SER A 80 -17.46 16.30 0.67
C SER A 80 -17.64 16.42 -0.83
N GLY A 81 -18.02 17.60 -1.31
CA GLY A 81 -18.04 17.92 -2.74
C GLY A 81 -16.67 18.27 -3.31
N ASP A 82 -15.72 18.63 -2.43
CA ASP A 82 -14.37 19.02 -2.79
C ASP A 82 -13.38 17.94 -2.35
N PRO A 83 -12.57 17.36 -3.25
CA PRO A 83 -11.54 16.40 -2.89
C PRO A 83 -10.34 17.11 -2.24
N LEU A 84 -9.70 16.41 -1.32
CA LEU A 84 -8.37 16.80 -0.85
C LEU A 84 -7.33 16.26 -1.82
N TYR A 85 -6.50 17.14 -2.37
CA TYR A 85 -5.32 16.80 -3.16
C TYR A 85 -4.16 16.54 -2.22
N ASP A 86 -3.49 15.41 -2.41
CA ASP A 86 -2.23 15.07 -1.76
C ASP A 86 -1.21 14.81 -2.86
N VAL A 87 -0.45 15.87 -3.20
CA VAL A 87 0.57 15.87 -4.25
C VAL A 87 1.94 15.71 -3.61
N GLU A 88 2.60 14.61 -3.91
CA GLU A 88 3.93 14.26 -3.39
C GLU A 88 4.97 14.33 -4.51
N TRP A 89 6.07 15.03 -4.22
CA TRP A 89 7.23 15.13 -5.09
C TRP A 89 8.39 14.31 -4.54
N ASN A 90 9.20 13.75 -5.44
CA ASN A 90 10.33 12.93 -5.02
C ASN A 90 11.45 13.69 -4.28
N ASN A 91 11.42 15.03 -4.27
CA ASN A 91 12.31 15.82 -3.42
C ASN A 91 11.85 15.85 -1.94
N GLY A 92 10.75 15.14 -1.63
CA GLY A 92 10.15 15.08 -0.30
C GLY A 92 9.13 16.17 -0.02
N THR A 93 8.85 17.08 -0.96
CA THR A 93 7.81 18.08 -0.76
C THR A 93 6.44 17.46 -1.03
N THR A 94 5.54 17.59 -0.07
CA THR A 94 4.14 17.16 -0.19
C THR A 94 3.21 18.33 0.07
N PHE A 95 2.20 18.50 -0.77
CA PHE A 95 1.14 19.48 -0.60
C PHE A 95 -0.19 18.77 -0.37
N TYR A 96 -0.85 19.10 0.74
CA TYR A 96 -2.22 18.75 1.02
C TYR A 96 -3.10 19.98 0.81
N PHE A 97 -4.01 19.99 -0.15
CA PHE A 97 -4.84 21.16 -0.40
C PHE A 97 -6.23 20.83 -0.94
N ASP A 98 -7.16 21.73 -0.69
CA ASP A 98 -8.49 21.77 -1.31
C ASP A 98 -8.77 23.19 -1.82
N SER A 99 -10.03 23.53 -2.11
CA SER A 99 -10.37 24.87 -2.59
C SER A 99 -10.16 25.98 -1.55
N ALA A 100 -10.04 25.65 -0.27
CA ALA A 100 -10.03 26.61 0.84
C ALA A 100 -8.75 26.58 1.67
N THR A 101 -8.09 25.43 1.77
CA THR A 101 -7.00 25.18 2.71
C THR A 101 -5.80 24.56 2.01
N CYS A 102 -4.62 24.84 2.56
CA CYS A 102 -3.39 24.19 2.14
C CYS A 102 -2.46 23.95 3.32
N ARG A 103 -1.79 22.81 3.29
CA ARG A 103 -0.71 22.43 4.21
C ARG A 103 0.45 21.87 3.39
N THR A 104 1.64 22.44 3.59
CA THR A 104 2.88 21.94 2.97
C THR A 104 3.66 21.13 4.00
N GLN A 105 4.17 19.97 3.60
CA GLN A 105 4.97 19.11 4.46
C GLN A 105 6.24 18.65 3.76
N GLN A 106 7.29 18.40 4.56
CA GLN A 106 8.49 17.71 4.11
C GLN A 106 8.47 16.26 4.59
N VAL A 107 8.32 15.35 3.64
CA VAL A 107 8.25 13.90 3.82
C VAL A 107 9.52 13.29 3.22
N PRO A 108 10.52 12.90 4.03
CA PRO A 108 11.83 12.48 3.52
C PRO A 108 11.83 11.26 2.58
N VAL A 109 10.75 10.47 2.58
CA VAL A 109 10.60 9.32 1.66
C VAL A 109 10.43 9.75 0.21
N GLY A 110 9.82 10.93 -0.04
CA GLY A 110 9.39 11.33 -1.37
C GLY A 110 8.45 10.31 -2.01
N VAL A 111 8.59 10.11 -3.32
CA VAL A 111 7.79 9.13 -4.07
C VAL A 111 8.49 7.78 -4.00
N LEU A 112 7.76 6.73 -3.60
CA LEU A 112 8.31 5.38 -3.54
C LEU A 112 8.75 4.90 -4.93
N PRO A 113 9.99 4.39 -5.12
CA PRO A 113 10.46 3.84 -6.39
C PRO A 113 9.74 2.55 -6.78
N PRO A 114 9.67 2.18 -8.07
CA PRO A 114 9.11 0.90 -8.52
C PRO A 114 9.58 -0.33 -7.74
N GLY A 115 10.86 -0.37 -7.40
CA GLY A 115 11.48 -1.44 -6.65
C GLY A 115 11.42 -1.31 -5.13
N TRP A 116 10.68 -0.34 -4.57
CA TRP A 116 10.68 -0.05 -3.13
C TRP A 116 10.33 -1.28 -2.27
N LEU A 117 9.63 -2.27 -2.82
CA LEU A 117 9.35 -3.54 -2.16
C LEU A 117 10.20 -4.70 -2.73
N ALA A 118 10.43 -4.71 -4.04
CA ALA A 118 11.08 -5.81 -4.78
C ALA A 118 12.61 -5.84 -4.62
N ASP A 119 13.26 -4.68 -4.48
CA ASP A 119 14.71 -4.58 -4.56
C ASP A 119 15.44 -4.95 -3.25
N GLY A 120 14.71 -5.31 -2.19
CA GLY A 120 15.28 -5.78 -0.93
C GLY A 120 14.46 -5.42 0.30
N GLY A 121 14.69 -6.17 1.38
CA GLY A 121 14.10 -5.91 2.70
C GLY A 121 12.64 -6.35 2.90
N ALA A 122 11.98 -6.90 1.87
CA ALA A 122 10.71 -7.58 2.01
C ALA A 122 10.90 -9.05 2.45
N VAL A 123 10.06 -9.50 3.38
CA VAL A 123 10.07 -10.86 3.94
C VAL A 123 8.77 -11.55 3.56
N TYR A 124 8.84 -12.73 2.95
CA TYR A 124 7.64 -13.50 2.65
C TYR A 124 7.01 -14.04 3.94
N LEU A 125 5.74 -13.72 4.17
CA LEU A 125 5.00 -14.09 5.38
C LEU A 125 4.00 -15.23 5.14
N GLY A 126 3.75 -15.60 3.88
CA GLY A 126 2.85 -16.68 3.51
C GLY A 126 1.74 -16.23 2.56
N ARG A 127 0.62 -16.94 2.59
CA ARG A 127 -0.57 -16.64 1.79
C ARG A 127 -1.76 -16.28 2.66
N GLU A 128 -2.59 -15.37 2.18
CA GLU A 128 -3.84 -14.98 2.83
C GLU A 128 -4.88 -14.63 1.77
N THR A 129 -6.16 -14.88 2.05
CA THR A 129 -7.26 -14.42 1.20
C THR A 129 -7.82 -13.10 1.74
N THR A 130 -7.78 -12.05 0.93
CA THR A 130 -8.34 -10.74 1.27
C THR A 130 -9.22 -10.20 0.14
N GLY A 131 -10.41 -9.69 0.46
CA GLY A 131 -11.37 -9.27 -0.57
C GLY A 131 -11.79 -10.37 -1.55
N GLY A 132 -11.64 -11.65 -1.17
CA GLY A 132 -11.87 -12.80 -2.05
C GLY A 132 -10.70 -13.13 -3.00
N ILE A 133 -9.56 -12.44 -2.89
CA ILE A 133 -8.36 -12.64 -3.72
C ILE A 133 -7.31 -13.39 -2.89
N ASP A 134 -6.77 -14.47 -3.44
CA ASP A 134 -5.65 -15.21 -2.87
C ASP A 134 -4.33 -14.44 -3.08
N CYS A 135 -3.70 -14.06 -1.99
CA CYS A 135 -2.56 -13.14 -2.00
C CYS A 135 -1.30 -13.79 -1.43
N ARG A 136 -0.15 -13.44 -1.99
CA ARG A 136 1.14 -13.54 -1.30
C ARG A 136 1.30 -12.33 -0.38
N VAL A 137 1.74 -12.57 0.84
CA VAL A 137 1.90 -11.54 1.87
C VAL A 137 3.38 -11.30 2.12
N TRP A 138 3.77 -10.02 2.10
CA TRP A 138 5.13 -9.54 2.30
C TRP A 138 5.17 -8.57 3.47
N GLY A 139 6.09 -8.77 4.39
CA GLY A 139 6.40 -7.83 5.48
C GLY A 139 7.60 -6.97 5.10
N LYS A 140 7.59 -5.67 5.42
CA LYS A 140 8.76 -4.80 5.28
C LYS A 140 8.87 -3.82 6.45
N ALA A 141 10.11 -3.63 6.93
CA ALA A 141 10.46 -2.71 8.00
C ALA A 141 9.64 -2.87 9.30
N ASP A 142 9.08 -4.05 9.56
CA ASP A 142 8.26 -4.42 10.74
C ASP A 142 6.92 -3.67 10.91
N PHE A 143 6.58 -2.74 10.01
CA PHE A 143 5.30 -2.02 10.06
C PHE A 143 4.53 -2.03 8.73
N ILE A 144 5.08 -2.58 7.65
CA ILE A 144 4.40 -2.66 6.35
C ILE A 144 4.00 -4.10 6.09
N LEU A 145 2.72 -4.35 5.81
CA LEU A 145 2.23 -5.57 5.20
C LEU A 145 1.72 -5.27 3.80
N TYR A 146 2.21 -6.01 2.81
CA TYR A 146 1.85 -5.85 1.42
C TYR A 146 1.28 -7.15 0.87
N TYR A 147 0.11 -7.05 0.26
CA TYR A 147 -0.63 -8.16 -0.32
C TYR A 147 -0.61 -7.99 -1.83
N GLU A 148 0.00 -8.94 -2.52
CA GLU A 148 -0.06 -9.04 -3.97
C GLU A 148 -0.89 -10.26 -4.38
N ASP A 149 -1.67 -10.12 -5.43
CA ASP A 149 -2.38 -11.23 -6.04
C ASP A 149 -1.38 -12.34 -6.40
N ALA A 150 -1.63 -13.54 -5.89
CA ALA A 150 -0.72 -14.65 -6.08
C ALA A 150 -0.64 -15.15 -7.54
N LEU A 151 -1.67 -14.87 -8.34
CA LEU A 151 -1.71 -15.23 -9.75
C LEU A 151 -1.05 -14.18 -10.63
N THR A 152 -1.31 -12.89 -10.37
CA THR A 152 -0.91 -11.80 -11.28
C THR A 152 0.24 -10.93 -10.77
N GLY A 153 0.55 -10.97 -9.48
CA GLY A 153 1.49 -10.05 -8.84
C GLY A 153 0.96 -8.62 -8.66
N ARG A 154 -0.31 -8.36 -9.01
CA ARG A 154 -0.92 -7.04 -8.86
C ARG A 154 -1.06 -6.66 -7.38
N PRO A 155 -0.83 -5.40 -6.99
CA PRO A 155 -1.16 -4.94 -5.65
C PRO A 155 -2.66 -5.15 -5.33
N VAL A 156 -2.94 -5.69 -4.15
CA VAL A 156 -4.33 -5.94 -3.66
C VAL A 156 -4.61 -5.12 -2.41
N ARG A 157 -3.65 -5.04 -1.50
CA ARG A 157 -3.80 -4.33 -0.23
C ARG A 157 -2.43 -3.98 0.34
N TRP A 158 -2.35 -2.88 1.05
CA TRP A 158 -1.24 -2.65 1.97
C TRP A 158 -1.73 -2.09 3.30
N ASN A 159 -1.10 -2.54 4.38
CA ASN A 159 -1.35 -2.06 5.73
C ASN A 159 -0.07 -1.44 6.28
N PHE A 160 -0.22 -0.26 6.87
CA PHE A 160 0.79 0.33 7.73
C PHE A 160 0.33 0.12 9.18
N LEU A 161 1.06 -0.74 9.89
CA LEU A 161 0.77 -1.17 11.27
C LEU A 161 1.28 -0.15 12.31
N ASP A 162 1.40 1.11 11.92
CA ASP A 162 1.81 2.20 12.80
C ASP A 162 0.64 2.73 13.65
N VAL A 163 0.85 3.89 14.28
CA VAL A 163 -0.10 4.53 15.18
C VAL A 163 -1.45 4.86 14.52
N THR A 164 -1.49 5.08 13.20
CA THR A 164 -2.70 5.37 12.42
C THR A 164 -3.43 4.10 12.01
N GLY A 165 -2.72 2.97 11.97
CA GLY A 165 -3.25 1.68 11.55
C GLY A 165 -3.96 1.77 10.19
N LEU A 166 -3.25 2.33 9.20
CA LEU A 166 -3.76 2.62 7.87
C LEU A 166 -3.88 1.35 7.05
N GLN A 167 -5.06 1.09 6.50
CA GLN A 167 -5.32 -0.04 5.61
C GLN A 167 -5.85 0.48 4.27
N GLN A 168 -5.18 0.17 3.16
CA GLN A 168 -5.67 0.54 1.82
C GLN A 168 -5.93 -0.71 1.01
N PHE A 169 -7.14 -0.79 0.46
CA PHE A 169 -7.58 -1.86 -0.44
C PHE A 169 -7.62 -1.33 -1.85
N VAL A 170 -6.99 -2.04 -2.78
CA VAL A 170 -6.93 -1.67 -4.19
C VAL A 170 -8.20 -2.18 -4.89
N MET A 171 -9.12 -1.27 -5.17
CA MET A 171 -10.39 -1.56 -5.84
C MET A 171 -10.22 -1.74 -7.36
N SER A 172 -9.40 -0.88 -7.98
CA SER A 172 -8.97 -1.00 -9.38
C SER A 172 -7.50 -0.66 -9.51
N PHE A 173 -6.85 -1.19 -10.55
CA PHE A 173 -5.43 -0.95 -10.81
C PHE A 173 -5.18 -1.02 -12.32
N GLU A 174 -4.79 0.11 -12.90
CA GLU A 174 -4.67 0.31 -14.33
C GLU A 174 -3.25 0.75 -14.66
N VAL A 175 -2.48 -0.18 -15.23
CA VAL A 175 -1.07 0.05 -15.59
C VAL A 175 -0.97 0.99 -16.78
N GLY A 176 -0.04 1.94 -16.73
CA GLY A 176 0.28 2.87 -17.80
C GLY A 176 -0.66 4.06 -17.90
N VAL A 177 -1.68 4.17 -17.03
CA VAL A 177 -2.53 5.35 -16.95
C VAL A 177 -1.75 6.51 -16.33
N VAL A 178 -1.83 7.67 -16.97
CA VAL A 178 -1.20 8.92 -16.54
C VAL A 178 -2.27 10.00 -16.49
N LEU A 179 -2.22 10.85 -15.47
CA LEU A 179 -3.05 12.05 -15.43
C LEU A 179 -2.46 13.09 -16.40
N GLU A 180 -3.13 13.30 -17.53
CA GLU A 180 -2.67 14.18 -18.61
C GLU A 180 -2.73 15.67 -18.24
N ASP A 181 -3.65 16.05 -17.35
CA ASP A 181 -3.82 17.42 -16.91
C ASP A 181 -2.73 17.80 -15.91
N ASP A 182 -1.69 18.48 -16.41
CA ASP A 182 -0.56 18.91 -15.59
C ASP A 182 -0.96 19.94 -14.51
N ASP A 183 -2.07 20.66 -14.68
CA ASP A 183 -2.54 21.65 -13.70
C ASP A 183 -3.02 20.98 -12.41
N GLN A 184 -3.55 19.76 -12.49
CA GLN A 184 -3.98 19.00 -11.30
C GLN A 184 -2.81 18.58 -10.39
N TRP A 185 -1.58 18.62 -10.89
CA TRP A 185 -0.38 18.34 -10.11
C TRP A 185 0.17 19.57 -9.40
N GLN A 186 -0.31 20.77 -9.73
CA GLN A 186 0.24 22.00 -9.18
C GLN A 186 -0.50 22.43 -7.91
N ALA A 187 0.27 22.70 -6.86
CA ALA A 187 -0.28 23.34 -5.68
C ALA A 187 -0.81 24.74 -6.05
N PRO A 188 -2.01 25.13 -5.59
CA PRO A 188 -2.59 26.44 -5.87
C PRO A 188 -1.80 27.56 -5.21
N ALA A 189 -1.96 28.79 -5.72
CA ALA A 189 -1.22 29.97 -5.25
C ALA A 189 -1.37 30.22 -3.73
N HIS A 190 -2.52 29.86 -3.14
CA HIS A 190 -2.75 30.06 -1.71
C HIS A 190 -1.88 29.16 -0.81
N CYS A 191 -1.26 28.10 -1.35
CA CYS A 191 -0.28 27.28 -0.65
C CYS A 191 1.04 28.01 -0.36
N PHE A 192 1.28 29.15 -1.00
CA PHE A 192 2.54 29.90 -0.92
C PHE A 192 2.37 31.27 -0.25
N LEU A 193 1.22 31.52 0.38
CA LEU A 193 0.96 32.74 1.14
C LEU A 193 1.49 32.57 2.57
N ASP A 194 2.18 33.58 3.11
CA ASP A 194 2.82 33.50 4.43
C ASP A 194 1.80 33.34 5.58
N GLU A 195 2.12 32.47 6.55
CA GLU A 195 1.35 32.17 7.78
C GLU A 195 1.22 33.34 8.79
N ALA A 196 1.17 34.60 8.34
CA ALA A 196 0.97 35.74 9.24
C ALA A 196 -0.49 35.85 9.78
N ALA A 197 -1.36 34.88 9.50
CA ALA A 197 -2.80 34.95 9.78
C ALA A 197 -3.40 33.79 10.58
N HIS A 198 -2.63 32.75 10.95
CA HIS A 198 -3.17 31.60 11.68
C HIS A 198 -2.59 31.53 13.10
N GLY A 199 -3.34 32.03 14.08
CA GLY A 199 -3.04 31.80 15.50
C GLY A 199 -3.32 30.34 15.85
N THR A 200 -2.29 29.61 16.25
CA THR A 200 -2.37 28.19 16.64
C THR A 200 -2.55 28.05 18.15
N ASN A 201 -3.39 27.11 18.56
CA ASN A 201 -3.42 26.60 19.93
C ASN A 201 -2.37 25.49 20.00
N GLU A 202 -1.21 25.78 20.55
CA GLU A 202 0.05 25.04 20.31
C GLU A 202 0.20 23.68 21.01
N ASP A 203 -0.66 23.29 21.96
CA ASP A 203 -0.29 22.19 22.87
C ASP A 203 -0.66 20.76 22.40
N ASP A 204 -1.71 20.59 21.59
CA ASP A 204 -2.12 19.25 21.07
C ASP A 204 -1.48 18.95 19.70
N ASP A 205 -1.13 20.00 18.94
CA ASP A 205 -0.58 19.90 17.58
C ASP A 205 0.81 19.25 17.55
N HIS A 206 1.64 19.49 18.57
CA HIS A 206 3.03 19.05 18.59
C HIS A 206 3.24 17.53 18.76
N LEU A 207 2.34 16.84 19.46
CA LEU A 207 2.50 15.39 19.71
C LEU A 207 2.20 14.57 18.45
N ASP A 208 1.21 14.98 17.68
CA ASP A 208 0.77 14.27 16.47
C ASP A 208 1.67 14.58 15.26
N GLU A 209 2.19 15.80 15.13
CA GLU A 209 3.23 16.13 14.15
C GLU A 209 4.49 15.29 14.36
N TRP A 210 4.90 15.08 15.61
CA TRP A 210 6.06 14.26 15.94
C TRP A 210 5.84 12.78 15.56
N GLN A 211 4.65 12.24 15.79
CA GLN A 211 4.29 10.88 15.39
C GLN A 211 4.30 10.71 13.87
N ALA A 212 3.73 11.67 13.12
CA ALA A 212 3.77 11.67 11.67
C ALA A 212 5.22 11.76 11.14
N ALA A 213 6.04 12.65 11.71
CA ALA A 213 7.44 12.79 11.33
C ALA A 213 8.25 11.49 11.56
N MET A 214 7.99 10.77 12.66
CA MET A 214 8.61 9.47 12.88
C MET A 214 8.16 8.40 11.89
N LEU A 215 6.88 8.37 11.54
CA LEU A 215 6.37 7.46 10.51
C LEU A 215 7.05 7.72 9.17
N PHE A 216 7.12 8.98 8.74
CA PHE A 216 7.78 9.35 7.50
C PHE A 216 9.27 9.02 7.49
N ARG A 217 9.95 9.15 8.63
CA ARG A 217 11.35 8.69 8.76
C ARG A 217 11.48 7.17 8.65
N LYS A 218 10.55 6.41 9.24
CA LYS A 218 10.53 4.94 9.11
C LYS A 218 10.27 4.52 7.66
N LEU A 219 9.33 5.16 6.98
CA LEU A 219 9.05 4.96 5.56
C LEU A 219 10.26 5.29 4.69
N ALA A 220 10.92 6.42 4.94
CA ALA A 220 12.15 6.79 4.25
C ALA A 220 13.26 5.75 4.46
N GLY A 221 13.45 5.25 5.69
CA GLY A 221 14.38 4.18 5.99
C GLY A 221 14.02 2.86 5.30
N ALA A 222 12.74 2.50 5.27
CA ALA A 222 12.25 1.30 4.57
C ALA A 222 12.47 1.39 3.06
N ALA A 223 12.21 2.55 2.47
CA ALA A 223 12.42 2.80 1.04
C ALA A 223 13.92 2.85 0.67
N ALA A 224 14.78 3.33 1.58
CA ALA A 224 16.22 3.46 1.38
C ALA A 224 17.04 2.19 1.70
N ALA A 225 16.42 1.19 2.31
CA ALA A 225 17.06 -0.10 2.56
C ALA A 225 17.20 -0.89 1.24
N TYR A 226 18.26 -0.56 0.50
CA TYR A 226 18.77 -1.28 -0.67
C TYR A 226 19.97 -2.13 -0.27
#